data_AF-A0AAE9IWC4-F1
#
_entry.id   AF-A0AAE9IWC4-F1
#
_cell.length_a   1.000
_cell.length_b   1.000
_cell.length_c   1.000
_cell.angle_alpha   90.00
_cell.angle_beta   90.00
_cell.angle_gamma   90.00
#
_symmetry.space_group_name_H-M   'P 1'
#
loop_
_entity.id
_entity.type
_entity.pdbx_description
1 polymer ?
#
loop_
_entity_poly.entity_id
_entity_poly.type
_entity_poly.pdbx_seq_one_letter_code
_entity_poly.pdbx_strand_id
1 'polypeptide(L)'
;MASVKRDRCSLYTIGDYQKISNDGFGDILEDEVVGFKLDIPNGECLGSASSTLASQTGSYLFASSSGLGITSFGISVKPESYDITYNYDNECNRPYRLDIPCKTCRYRMYNFHGTVSMDNGVPIAAEVTWSQCFSKCFHDGTCILAATNKYYTCYHFKIDTFTELTLNDNYDIDSIAPDYLSIKLIKTSPDFNCPADETTLFYNTMDVTSFLEAGSGHKNYAMQMMRTGNTVKVQWYE
;
A
#
# COMPACT_ATOMS: atom_id res chain seq x y z
N MET A 1 -11.68 -10.41 -36.87
CA MET A 1 -12.54 -9.58 -35.98
C MET A 1 -11.72 -9.28 -34.73
N ALA A 2 -11.14 -8.08 -34.66
CA ALA A 2 -10.40 -7.65 -33.49
C ALA A 2 -11.41 -7.36 -32.36
N SER A 3 -11.18 -7.97 -31.21
CA SER A 3 -11.89 -7.66 -29.97
C SER A 3 -11.67 -6.18 -29.66
N VAL A 4 -12.73 -5.37 -29.74
CA VAL A 4 -12.73 -4.00 -29.20
C VAL A 4 -12.41 -4.14 -27.71
N LYS A 5 -11.18 -3.77 -27.30
CA LYS A 5 -10.86 -3.57 -25.89
C LYS A 5 -11.86 -2.53 -25.40
N ARG A 6 -12.73 -2.90 -24.45
CA ARG A 6 -13.66 -1.94 -23.84
C ARG A 6 -12.82 -0.79 -23.26
N ASP A 7 -13.20 0.45 -23.55
CA ASP A 7 -12.70 1.62 -22.83
C ASP A 7 -12.90 1.37 -21.33
N ARG A 8 -11.80 1.32 -20.57
CA ARG A 8 -11.80 1.09 -19.14
C ARG A 8 -11.25 2.33 -18.45
N CYS A 9 -11.99 2.85 -17.49
CA CYS A 9 -11.56 3.95 -16.64
C CYS A 9 -11.23 3.40 -15.26
N SER A 10 -9.95 3.43 -14.89
CA SER A 10 -9.50 3.18 -13.52
C SER A 10 -9.40 4.51 -12.79
N LEU A 11 -10.01 4.58 -11.61
CA LEU A 11 -9.85 5.72 -10.71
C LEU A 11 -8.68 5.44 -9.78
N TYR A 12 -8.09 6.48 -9.19
CA TYR A 12 -7.05 6.35 -8.16
C TYR A 12 -7.20 7.48 -7.16
N THR A 13 -6.78 7.23 -5.91
CA THR A 13 -6.61 8.31 -4.93
C THR A 13 -5.14 8.59 -4.68
N ILE A 14 -4.90 9.75 -4.08
CA ILE A 14 -3.59 10.15 -3.57
C ILE A 14 -3.04 9.07 -2.63
N GLY A 15 -1.83 8.60 -2.95
CA GLY A 15 -1.13 7.52 -2.26
C GLY A 15 -1.06 6.21 -3.05
N ASP A 16 -1.97 5.98 -4.00
CA ASP A 16 -2.06 4.70 -4.72
C ASP A 16 -0.99 4.53 -5.81
N TYR A 17 -0.35 5.62 -6.24
CA TYR A 17 0.57 5.63 -7.38
C TYR A 17 1.78 6.53 -7.12
N GLN A 18 2.96 6.10 -7.56
CA GLN A 18 4.21 6.90 -7.46
C GLN A 18 4.78 7.28 -8.83
N LYS A 19 4.33 6.59 -9.88
CA LYS A 19 4.72 6.84 -11.27
C LYS A 19 3.56 6.49 -12.18
N ILE A 20 3.24 7.39 -13.11
CA ILE A 20 2.20 7.20 -14.12
C ILE A 20 2.85 7.38 -15.49
N SER A 21 2.49 6.56 -16.49
CA SER A 21 2.97 6.74 -17.88
C SER A 21 2.51 8.09 -18.43
N ASN A 22 3.32 8.73 -19.28
CA ASN A 22 2.93 9.97 -19.94
C ASN A 22 2.37 9.66 -21.34
N ASP A 23 1.13 10.11 -21.58
CA ASP A 23 0.22 9.91 -22.71
C ASP A 23 0.75 10.34 -24.11
N GLY A 24 2.06 10.43 -24.30
CA GLY A 24 2.68 10.90 -25.54
C GLY A 24 4.00 10.24 -25.90
N PHE A 25 4.39 9.16 -25.24
CA PHE A 25 5.66 8.48 -25.52
C PHE A 25 5.46 7.10 -26.18
N GLY A 26 5.63 7.06 -27.51
CA GLY A 26 5.71 5.84 -28.32
C GLY A 26 4.45 5.54 -29.16
N ASP A 27 4.66 4.98 -30.35
CA ASP A 27 3.63 4.60 -31.35
C ASP A 27 2.67 3.48 -30.90
N ILE A 28 2.64 3.11 -29.61
CA ILE A 28 2.03 1.85 -29.13
C ILE A 28 0.86 2.11 -28.16
N LEU A 29 0.68 3.33 -27.64
CA LEU A 29 -0.33 3.65 -26.61
C LEU A 29 -1.20 4.86 -26.98
N GLU A 30 -1.64 4.97 -28.25
CA GLU A 30 -2.60 6.01 -28.68
C GLU A 30 -3.95 5.97 -27.90
N ASP A 31 -4.19 4.94 -27.08
CA ASP A 31 -5.46 4.69 -26.37
C ASP A 31 -5.39 4.89 -24.84
N GLU A 32 -4.23 5.18 -24.25
CA GLU A 32 -4.10 5.39 -22.80
C GLU A 32 -4.03 6.89 -22.45
N VAL A 33 -5.06 7.38 -21.76
CA VAL A 33 -5.17 8.79 -21.35
C VAL A 33 -5.28 8.86 -19.84
N VAL A 34 -4.51 9.75 -19.23
CA VAL A 34 -4.50 10.00 -17.79
C VAL A 34 -5.13 11.35 -17.49
N GLY A 35 -6.06 11.35 -16.52
CA GLY A 35 -6.67 12.56 -15.99
C GLY A 35 -6.21 12.83 -14.56
N PHE A 36 -5.76 14.06 -14.28
CA PHE A 36 -5.49 14.51 -12.93
C PHE A 36 -6.60 15.46 -12.45
N LYS A 37 -7.20 15.16 -11.29
CA LYS A 37 -8.05 16.11 -10.57
C LYS A 37 -7.17 16.88 -9.58
N LEU A 38 -7.10 18.20 -9.74
CA LEU A 38 -6.22 19.07 -8.96
C LEU A 38 -6.97 20.30 -8.46
N ASP A 39 -6.59 20.78 -7.27
CA ASP A 39 -6.91 22.15 -6.87
C ASP A 39 -6.01 23.12 -7.64
N ILE A 40 -6.61 24.14 -8.24
CA ILE A 40 -5.88 25.14 -9.04
C ILE A 40 -5.43 26.27 -8.12
N PRO A 41 -4.11 26.51 -7.94
CA PRO A 41 -3.63 27.61 -7.12
C PRO A 41 -4.16 28.93 -7.68
N ASN A 42 -4.82 29.73 -6.84
CA ASN A 42 -5.42 31.02 -7.20
C ASN A 42 -6.50 30.97 -8.30
N GLY A 43 -7.02 29.78 -8.65
CA GLY A 43 -8.14 29.62 -9.57
C GLY A 43 -7.83 29.80 -11.06
N GLU A 44 -6.55 29.95 -11.46
CA GLU A 44 -6.16 30.09 -12.86
C GLU A 44 -5.33 28.90 -13.36
N CYS A 45 -5.84 28.20 -14.38
CA CYS A 45 -5.04 27.20 -15.10
C CYS A 45 -3.87 27.90 -15.79
N LEU A 46 -2.66 27.37 -15.64
CA LEU A 46 -1.52 27.81 -16.44
C LEU A 46 -1.76 27.40 -17.90
N GLY A 47 -1.12 28.10 -18.84
CA GLY A 47 -1.39 27.98 -20.29
C GLY A 47 -1.24 26.58 -20.91
N SER A 48 -0.80 25.57 -20.17
CA SER A 48 -0.87 24.15 -20.55
C SER A 48 -1.17 23.24 -19.35
N ALA A 49 -1.68 22.03 -19.62
CA ALA A 49 -1.90 21.00 -18.59
C ALA A 49 -0.58 20.61 -17.88
N SER A 50 0.51 20.41 -18.64
CA SER A 50 1.81 20.04 -18.07
C SER A 50 2.41 21.13 -17.17
N SER A 51 2.26 22.41 -17.54
CA SER A 51 2.72 23.51 -16.69
C SER A 51 1.87 23.63 -15.43
N THR A 52 0.55 23.47 -15.55
CA THR A 52 -0.36 23.41 -14.41
C THR A 52 0.02 22.27 -13.46
N LEU A 53 0.26 21.06 -13.99
CA LEU A 53 0.70 19.88 -13.23
C LEU A 53 2.04 20.10 -12.51
N ALA A 54 3.05 20.62 -13.20
CA ALA A 54 4.38 20.84 -12.63
C ALA A 54 4.39 21.93 -11.54
N SER A 55 3.44 22.86 -11.57
CA SER A 55 3.29 23.92 -10.56
C SER A 55 2.59 23.45 -9.28
N GLN A 56 2.03 22.24 -9.27
CA GLN A 56 1.28 21.71 -8.13
C GLN A 56 2.21 21.42 -6.95
N THR A 57 1.99 22.18 -5.88
CA THR A 57 2.62 21.98 -4.56
C THR A 57 1.55 21.84 -3.46
N GLY A 58 0.33 21.48 -3.87
CA GLY A 58 -0.87 21.52 -3.03
C GLY A 58 -0.73 20.75 -1.72
N SER A 59 -1.09 21.42 -0.63
CA SER A 59 -1.36 20.78 0.66
C SER A 59 -2.80 20.28 0.64
N TYR A 60 -3.00 18.99 0.86
CA TYR A 60 -4.34 18.41 0.90
C TYR A 60 -4.65 18.07 2.35
N LEU A 61 -5.67 18.72 2.91
CA LEU A 61 -6.25 18.32 4.18
C LEU A 61 -7.16 17.14 3.90
N PHE A 62 -6.61 15.93 4.00
CA PHE A 62 -7.46 14.76 4.09
C PHE A 62 -8.20 14.79 5.42
N ALA A 63 -9.48 14.39 5.39
CA ALA A 63 -10.19 14.11 6.62
C ALA A 63 -9.38 13.09 7.44
N SER A 64 -9.27 13.29 8.75
CA SER A 64 -8.59 12.35 9.65
C SER A 64 -9.12 10.92 9.51
N SER A 65 -10.39 10.77 9.10
CA SER A 65 -11.04 9.49 8.78
C SER A 65 -10.48 8.75 7.56
N SER A 66 -9.71 9.41 6.70
CA SER A 66 -9.03 8.79 5.56
C SER A 66 -7.86 7.91 5.97
N GLY A 67 -7.24 8.23 7.12
CA GLY A 67 -6.05 7.58 7.65
C GLY A 67 -4.75 7.85 6.89
N LEU A 68 -4.78 8.44 5.70
CA LEU A 68 -3.65 8.37 4.75
C LEU A 68 -2.34 9.01 5.23
N GLY A 69 -2.36 9.87 6.25
CA GLY A 69 -1.17 10.56 6.79
C GLY A 69 -0.47 11.49 5.78
N ILE A 70 -0.91 11.54 4.52
CA ILE A 70 -0.36 12.40 3.48
C ILE A 70 -0.80 13.83 3.74
N THR A 71 0.15 14.76 3.79
CA THR A 71 -0.12 16.20 4.02
C THR A 71 -0.08 17.00 2.72
N SER A 72 0.70 16.56 1.75
CA SER A 72 0.82 17.20 0.44
C SER A 72 1.39 16.23 -0.59
N PHE A 73 1.28 16.57 -1.87
CA PHE A 73 1.98 15.86 -2.93
C PHE A 73 2.51 16.83 -3.98
N GLY A 74 3.51 16.39 -4.73
CA GLY A 74 4.08 17.11 -5.87
C GLY A 74 4.16 16.21 -7.09
N ILE A 75 3.93 16.79 -8.26
CA ILE A 75 4.00 16.12 -9.56
C ILE A 75 5.19 16.65 -10.34
N SER A 76 6.10 15.75 -10.71
CA SER A 76 7.21 16.04 -11.62
C SER A 76 6.90 15.47 -12.99
N VAL A 77 6.80 16.36 -14.00
CA VAL A 77 6.54 15.95 -15.39
C VAL A 77 7.84 15.57 -16.07
N LYS A 78 7.94 14.32 -16.55
CA LYS A 78 9.04 13.78 -17.35
C LYS A 78 8.55 13.41 -18.76
N PRO A 79 9.46 13.21 -19.74
CA PRO A 79 9.06 12.85 -21.11
C PRO A 79 8.17 11.61 -21.19
N GLU A 80 8.50 10.57 -20.42
CA GLU A 80 7.80 9.26 -20.48
C GLU A 80 6.89 9.01 -19.27
N SER A 81 6.87 9.91 -18.29
CA SER A 81 6.14 9.68 -17.03
C SER A 81 5.79 10.94 -16.26
N TYR A 82 4.78 10.81 -15.42
CA TYR A 82 4.50 11.71 -14.31
C TYR A 82 4.96 11.03 -13.01
N ASP A 83 5.99 11.59 -12.38
CA ASP A 83 6.50 11.09 -11.10
C ASP A 83 5.81 11.83 -9.96
N ILE A 84 5.30 11.07 -8.98
CA ILE A 84 4.45 11.61 -7.91
C ILE A 84 5.15 11.38 -6.58
N THR A 85 5.32 12.48 -5.84
CA THR A 85 5.97 12.48 -4.53
C THR A 85 4.96 12.88 -3.46
N TYR A 86 4.97 12.16 -2.33
CA TYR A 86 4.05 12.42 -1.22
C TYR A 86 4.83 12.84 0.02
N ASN A 87 4.33 13.87 0.70
CA ASN A 87 4.76 14.24 2.04
C ASN A 87 3.78 13.69 3.05
N TYR A 88 4.31 13.25 4.20
CA TYR A 88 3.54 12.61 5.25
C TYR A 88 3.75 13.37 6.55
N ASP A 89 2.71 13.41 7.39
CA ASP A 89 2.72 13.98 8.74
C ASP A 89 3.72 13.27 9.66
N ASN A 90 3.90 11.98 9.45
CA ASN A 90 4.84 11.11 10.14
C ASN A 90 5.51 10.19 9.13
N GLU A 91 6.85 10.07 9.19
CA GLU A 91 7.58 9.16 8.33
C GLU A 91 7.15 7.69 8.48
N CYS A 92 6.66 7.29 9.65
CA CYS A 92 6.13 5.95 9.90
C CYS A 92 4.85 5.63 9.11
N ASN A 93 4.13 6.66 8.64
CA ASN A 93 2.94 6.49 7.82
C ASN A 93 3.29 6.24 6.34
N ARG A 94 4.58 6.35 5.96
CA ARG A 94 5.03 6.13 4.57
C ARG A 94 4.91 4.66 4.19
N PRO A 95 4.07 4.30 3.22
CA PRO A 95 4.10 2.98 2.64
C PRO A 95 5.36 2.83 1.75
N TYR A 96 5.88 1.60 1.60
CA TYR A 96 6.92 1.24 0.60
C TYR A 96 8.34 1.81 0.79
N ARG A 97 8.90 1.84 2.01
CA ARG A 97 10.29 2.27 2.25
C ARG A 97 11.08 1.25 3.07
N LEU A 98 12.10 0.62 2.47
CA LEU A 98 13.04 -0.28 3.17
C LEU A 98 14.01 0.47 4.10
N ASP A 99 14.22 1.75 3.84
CA ASP A 99 15.24 2.64 4.38
C ASP A 99 14.87 3.38 5.68
N ILE A 100 13.60 3.34 6.12
CA ILE A 100 13.21 3.97 7.40
C ILE A 100 13.75 3.14 8.57
N PRO A 101 14.60 3.72 9.47
CA PRO A 101 15.14 3.00 10.60
C PRO A 101 14.05 2.60 11.59
N CYS A 102 14.02 1.33 11.96
CA CYS A 102 13.04 0.78 12.90
C CYS A 102 13.16 1.27 14.34
N LYS A 103 14.17 2.09 14.63
CA LYS A 103 14.25 2.80 15.92
C LYS A 103 13.21 3.91 16.01
N THR A 104 12.74 4.45 14.89
CA THR A 104 11.81 5.58 14.89
C THR A 104 10.34 5.15 14.91
N CYS A 105 10.02 3.99 14.31
CA CYS A 105 8.64 3.53 14.13
C CYS A 105 8.36 2.26 14.93
N ARG A 106 7.29 2.27 15.74
CA ARG A 106 6.85 1.10 16.53
C ARG A 106 6.35 -0.06 15.66
N TYR A 107 5.71 0.29 14.54
CA TYR A 107 5.12 -0.62 13.58
C TYR A 107 5.62 -0.28 12.18
N ARG A 108 5.65 -1.29 11.30
CA ARG A 108 5.90 -1.11 9.88
C ARG A 108 5.05 -2.06 9.06
N MET A 109 4.47 -1.58 7.97
CA MET A 109 3.73 -2.43 7.03
C MET A 109 4.51 -2.60 5.73
N TYR A 110 4.68 -3.86 5.33
CA TYR A 110 5.38 -4.24 4.09
C TYR A 110 4.36 -4.66 3.07
N ASN A 111 4.40 -4.04 1.89
CA ASN A 111 3.46 -4.30 0.81
C ASN A 111 4.03 -5.31 -0.19
N PHE A 112 3.17 -6.19 -0.67
CA PHE A 112 3.48 -7.21 -1.67
C PHE A 112 2.37 -7.26 -2.71
N HIS A 113 2.72 -7.68 -3.92
CA HIS A 113 1.74 -8.26 -4.81
C HIS A 113 1.52 -9.73 -4.41
N GLY A 114 0.26 -10.13 -4.29
CA GLY A 114 -0.08 -11.47 -3.84
C GLY A 114 -1.53 -11.63 -3.39
N THR A 115 -1.90 -12.87 -3.07
CA THR A 115 -3.24 -13.24 -2.63
C THR A 115 -3.23 -13.95 -1.28
N VAL A 116 -4.37 -13.88 -0.60
CA VAL A 116 -4.70 -14.63 0.61
C VAL A 116 -6.17 -15.06 0.48
N SER A 117 -6.56 -16.16 1.12
CA SER A 117 -7.99 -16.46 1.26
C SER A 117 -8.68 -15.35 2.06
N MET A 118 -9.79 -14.83 1.52
CA MET A 118 -10.56 -13.77 2.17
C MET A 118 -11.58 -14.29 3.18
N ASP A 119 -11.73 -15.61 3.33
CA ASP A 119 -12.79 -16.24 4.13
C ASP A 119 -12.78 -15.81 5.61
N ASN A 120 -11.59 -15.54 6.15
CA ASN A 120 -11.39 -15.12 7.54
C ASN A 120 -11.02 -13.64 7.69
N GLY A 121 -11.02 -12.89 6.59
CA GLY A 121 -10.78 -11.46 6.59
C GLY A 121 -12.04 -10.70 7.01
N VAL A 122 -11.86 -9.63 7.79
CA VAL A 122 -12.95 -8.70 8.12
C VAL A 122 -13.05 -7.65 7.02
N PRO A 123 -14.16 -7.59 6.25
CA PRO A 123 -14.32 -6.58 5.22
C PRO A 123 -14.46 -5.20 5.85
N ILE A 124 -13.78 -4.22 5.28
CA ILE A 124 -13.96 -2.81 5.66
C ILE A 124 -15.17 -2.28 4.90
N ALA A 125 -16.21 -1.86 5.64
CA ALA A 125 -17.56 -1.58 5.13
C ALA A 125 -17.70 -0.42 4.12
N ALA A 126 -16.60 0.16 3.66
CA ALA A 126 -16.59 1.26 2.69
C ALA A 126 -15.74 0.87 1.48
N GLU A 127 -16.13 1.37 0.31
CA GLU A 127 -15.27 1.39 -0.88
C GLU A 127 -14.02 2.21 -0.56
N VAL A 128 -12.93 1.53 -0.22
CA VAL A 128 -11.67 2.15 0.20
C VAL A 128 -10.57 1.79 -0.77
N THR A 129 -9.71 2.74 -1.08
CA THR A 129 -8.54 2.46 -1.91
C THR A 129 -7.55 1.59 -1.17
N TRP A 130 -6.58 1.04 -1.91
CA TRP A 130 -5.51 0.28 -1.29
C TRP A 130 -4.74 1.09 -0.23
N SER A 131 -4.40 2.34 -0.52
CA SER A 131 -3.70 3.20 0.45
C SER A 131 -4.51 3.43 1.72
N GLN A 132 -5.84 3.59 1.59
CA GLN A 132 -6.74 3.73 2.75
C GLN A 132 -6.87 2.40 3.52
N CYS A 133 -6.93 1.27 2.81
CA CYS A 133 -6.97 -0.07 3.38
C CYS A 133 -5.73 -0.34 4.25
N PHE A 134 -4.56 -0.13 3.65
CA PHE A 134 -3.26 -0.20 4.29
C PHE A 134 -3.21 0.68 5.54
N SER A 135 -3.53 1.96 5.40
CA SER A 135 -3.40 2.93 6.48
C SER A 135 -4.32 2.58 7.66
N LYS A 136 -5.56 2.20 7.39
CA LYS A 136 -6.49 1.79 8.45
C LYS A 136 -5.94 0.59 9.24
N CYS A 137 -5.34 -0.39 8.58
CA CYS A 137 -4.68 -1.51 9.25
C CYS A 137 -3.45 -1.07 10.05
N PHE A 138 -2.67 -0.12 9.52
CA PHE A 138 -1.51 0.45 10.21
C PHE A 138 -1.90 1.10 11.53
N HIS A 139 -3.05 1.76 11.61
CA HIS A 139 -3.54 2.40 12.83
C HIS A 139 -4.39 1.47 13.73
N ASP A 140 -4.95 0.38 13.20
CA ASP A 140 -5.66 -0.62 13.99
C ASP A 140 -4.68 -1.44 14.84
N GLY A 141 -4.91 -1.47 16.16
CA GLY A 141 -4.04 -2.18 17.11
C GLY A 141 -4.06 -3.70 16.99
N THR A 142 -5.04 -4.29 16.30
CA THR A 142 -5.25 -5.74 16.15
C THR A 142 -5.03 -6.24 14.73
N CYS A 143 -5.05 -5.35 13.74
CA CYS A 143 -4.81 -5.72 12.34
C CYS A 143 -3.33 -6.05 12.10
N ILE A 144 -3.06 -7.23 11.56
CA ILE A 144 -1.71 -7.68 11.19
C ILE A 144 -1.52 -7.83 9.67
N LEU A 145 -2.59 -8.02 8.92
CA LEU A 145 -2.53 -8.12 7.46
C LEU A 145 -3.70 -7.35 6.84
N ALA A 146 -3.41 -6.52 5.84
CA ALA A 146 -4.39 -5.93 4.94
C ALA A 146 -4.30 -6.61 3.58
N ALA A 147 -5.44 -6.87 2.94
CA ALA A 147 -5.46 -7.47 1.62
C ALA A 147 -6.58 -6.89 0.74
N THR A 148 -6.35 -6.92 -0.56
CA THR A 148 -7.35 -6.61 -1.58
C THR A 148 -7.22 -7.59 -2.74
N ASN A 149 -8.35 -8.07 -3.25
CA ASN A 149 -8.44 -8.90 -4.45
C ASN A 149 -9.29 -8.25 -5.56
N LYS A 150 -9.72 -7.00 -5.36
CA LYS A 150 -10.50 -6.19 -6.32
C LYS A 150 -10.36 -4.72 -5.96
N TYR A 151 -10.46 -3.86 -6.96
CA TYR A 151 -10.50 -2.42 -6.76
C TYR A 151 -11.60 -2.02 -5.75
N TYR A 152 -11.29 -1.06 -4.87
CA TYR A 152 -12.13 -0.60 -3.75
C TYR A 152 -12.56 -1.64 -2.71
N THR A 153 -12.00 -2.86 -2.73
CA THR A 153 -12.29 -3.89 -1.73
C THR A 153 -11.12 -4.00 -0.76
N CYS A 154 -11.40 -4.11 0.53
CA CYS A 154 -10.37 -4.22 1.57
C CYS A 154 -10.79 -5.19 2.66
N TYR A 155 -9.87 -6.07 3.02
CA TYR A 155 -10.00 -6.99 4.14
C TYR A 155 -8.86 -6.80 5.12
N HIS A 156 -9.19 -6.80 6.41
CA HIS A 156 -8.23 -6.80 7.51
C HIS A 156 -8.26 -8.14 8.22
N PHE A 157 -7.07 -8.62 8.56
CA PHE A 157 -6.86 -9.90 9.21
C PHE A 157 -6.17 -9.68 10.54
N LYS A 158 -6.58 -10.47 11.52
CA LYS A 158 -5.99 -10.52 12.86
C LYS A 158 -5.03 -11.70 12.95
N ILE A 159 -4.36 -11.84 14.09
CA ILE A 159 -3.60 -13.06 14.39
C ILE A 159 -4.48 -14.31 14.21
N ASP A 160 -3.87 -15.43 13.84
CA ASP A 160 -4.51 -16.74 13.64
C ASP A 160 -5.61 -16.84 12.56
N THR A 161 -5.93 -15.75 11.85
CA THR A 161 -6.97 -15.76 10.81
C THR A 161 -6.45 -16.18 9.42
N PHE A 162 -5.14 -16.32 9.24
CA PHE A 162 -4.52 -16.77 8.00
C PHE A 162 -3.29 -17.62 8.30
N THR A 163 -3.02 -18.61 7.45
CA THR A 163 -1.88 -19.53 7.59
C THR A 163 -1.05 -19.64 6.32
N GLU A 164 -1.49 -19.00 5.24
CA GLU A 164 -0.84 -19.08 3.94
C GLU A 164 -1.13 -17.81 3.13
N LEU A 165 -0.10 -17.33 2.43
CA LEU A 165 -0.16 -16.23 1.47
C LEU A 165 0.53 -16.70 0.19
N THR A 166 0.13 -16.15 -0.96
CA THR A 166 0.85 -16.36 -2.24
C THR A 166 1.34 -15.03 -2.75
N LEU A 167 2.65 -14.88 -2.95
CA LEU A 167 3.27 -13.69 -3.53
C LEU A 167 3.38 -13.81 -5.04
N ASN A 168 3.28 -12.69 -5.74
CA ASN A 168 3.52 -12.62 -7.18
C ASN A 168 4.83 -11.88 -7.43
N ASP A 169 5.76 -12.48 -8.18
CA ASP A 169 7.02 -11.84 -8.58
C ASP A 169 6.83 -10.82 -9.72
N ASN A 170 5.59 -10.59 -10.16
CA ASN A 170 5.31 -9.60 -11.20
C ASN A 170 5.18 -8.22 -10.55
N TYR A 171 6.23 -7.41 -10.69
CA TYR A 171 6.33 -6.05 -10.17
C TYR A 171 5.69 -4.99 -11.07
N ASP A 172 5.21 -5.38 -12.25
CA ASP A 172 4.48 -4.47 -13.13
C ASP A 172 3.20 -4.04 -12.42
N ILE A 173 3.15 -2.77 -12.04
CA ILE A 173 1.95 -2.10 -11.55
C ILE A 173 0.97 -2.09 -12.72
N ASP A 174 0.21 -3.17 -12.86
CA ASP A 174 -0.95 -3.13 -13.72
C ASP A 174 -2.02 -2.31 -12.98
N SER A 175 -2.43 -1.23 -13.64
CA SER A 175 -3.56 -0.37 -13.29
C SER A 175 -4.85 -1.10 -12.90
N ILE A 176 -4.95 -2.38 -13.25
CA ILE A 176 -6.07 -3.26 -12.98
C ILE A 176 -5.70 -4.49 -12.14
N ALA A 177 -4.48 -4.62 -11.62
CA ALA A 177 -4.11 -5.76 -10.79
C ALA A 177 -4.74 -5.63 -9.40
N PRO A 178 -5.81 -6.39 -9.09
CA PRO A 178 -6.05 -6.74 -7.70
C PRO A 178 -4.86 -7.51 -7.13
N ASP A 179 -4.97 -7.94 -5.88
CA ASP A 179 -4.00 -8.84 -5.25
C ASP A 179 -2.81 -8.05 -4.70
N TYR A 180 -3.12 -7.13 -3.80
CA TYR A 180 -2.15 -6.55 -2.89
C TYR A 180 -2.33 -7.11 -1.49
N LEU A 181 -1.20 -7.36 -0.84
CA LEU A 181 -1.09 -7.76 0.55
C LEU A 181 -0.21 -6.75 1.28
N SER A 182 -0.49 -6.52 2.55
CA SER A 182 0.39 -5.75 3.41
C SER A 182 0.45 -6.34 4.80
N ILE A 183 1.65 -6.73 5.22
CA ILE A 183 1.88 -7.36 6.51
C ILE A 183 2.45 -6.34 7.47
N LYS A 184 1.77 -6.14 8.59
CA LYS A 184 2.19 -5.27 9.69
C LYS A 184 3.09 -6.03 10.64
N LEU A 185 4.27 -5.50 10.85
CA LEU A 185 5.30 -6.08 11.69
C LEU A 185 5.63 -5.14 12.84
N ILE A 186 6.03 -5.74 13.95
CA ILE A 186 6.60 -5.01 15.08
C ILE A 186 8.11 -5.17 15.13
N LYS A 187 8.72 -4.29 15.91
CA LYS A 187 10.07 -4.46 16.43
C LYS A 187 10.20 -5.82 17.13
N THR A 188 10.91 -6.75 16.52
CA THR A 188 11.05 -8.14 17.02
C THR A 188 12.02 -8.28 18.21
N SER A 189 12.80 -7.24 18.52
CA SER A 189 13.64 -7.17 19.72
C SER A 189 14.16 -5.73 19.92
N PRO A 190 14.42 -5.28 21.18
CA PRO A 190 15.07 -4.00 21.46
C PRO A 190 16.34 -3.73 20.61
N ASP A 191 17.05 -4.79 20.21
CA ASP A 191 18.34 -4.75 19.50
C ASP A 191 18.28 -5.04 17.99
N PHE A 192 17.11 -5.40 17.44
CA PHE A 192 16.95 -5.68 16.01
C PHE A 192 16.23 -4.55 15.28
N ASN A 193 16.84 -4.08 14.19
CA ASN A 193 16.13 -3.34 13.16
C ASN A 193 15.08 -4.28 12.53
N CYS A 194 13.90 -3.78 12.14
CA CYS A 194 12.98 -4.60 11.34
C CYS A 194 13.71 -5.11 10.08
N PRO A 195 13.24 -6.23 9.50
CA PRO A 195 13.88 -6.83 8.33
C PRO A 195 14.19 -5.79 7.25
N ALA A 196 15.48 -5.59 6.96
CA ALA A 196 15.92 -4.66 5.92
C ALA A 196 15.74 -5.23 4.51
N ASP A 197 15.60 -6.55 4.42
CA ASP A 197 15.37 -7.30 3.19
C ASP A 197 14.27 -8.35 3.36
N GLU A 198 13.79 -8.83 2.22
CA GLU A 198 12.68 -9.77 2.11
C GLU A 198 13.01 -11.17 2.67
N THR A 199 14.27 -11.59 2.62
CA THR A 199 14.70 -12.88 3.19
C THR A 199 14.59 -12.85 4.72
N THR A 200 15.09 -11.78 5.33
CA THR A 200 14.98 -11.54 6.76
C THR A 200 13.51 -11.42 7.19
N LEU A 201 12.62 -10.97 6.30
CA LEU A 201 11.20 -10.93 6.58
C LEU A 201 10.56 -12.31 6.64
N PHE A 202 10.76 -13.13 5.61
CA PHE A 202 10.04 -14.39 5.45
C PHE A 202 10.70 -15.62 6.08
N TYR A 203 11.79 -15.45 6.84
CA TYR A 203 12.45 -16.56 7.54
C TYR A 203 12.72 -16.29 9.01
N ASN A 204 12.22 -15.18 9.57
CA ASN A 204 12.35 -14.89 10.99
C ASN A 204 11.06 -15.15 11.76
N THR A 205 11.25 -15.43 13.05
CA THR A 205 10.22 -15.39 14.06
C THR A 205 10.03 -13.96 14.52
N MET A 206 8.77 -13.55 14.63
CA MET A 206 8.39 -12.20 15.04
C MET A 206 7.46 -12.29 16.23
N ASP A 207 7.79 -11.58 17.31
CA ASP A 207 6.83 -11.32 18.38
C ASP A 207 5.62 -10.59 17.76
N VAL A 208 4.41 -11.01 18.09
CA VAL A 208 3.14 -10.38 17.67
C VAL A 208 2.22 -10.14 18.86
N THR A 209 2.73 -10.28 20.08
CA THR A 209 1.99 -10.15 21.34
C THR A 209 1.23 -8.82 21.42
N SER A 210 1.81 -7.74 20.87
CA SER A 210 1.16 -6.41 20.91
C SER A 210 -0.09 -6.27 20.04
N PHE A 211 -0.35 -7.24 19.13
CA PHE A 211 -1.56 -7.29 18.32
C PHE A 211 -2.70 -8.09 18.96
N LEU A 212 -2.44 -8.75 20.08
CA LEU A 212 -3.45 -9.49 20.82
C LEU A 212 -4.54 -8.55 21.34
N GLU A 213 -5.78 -9.04 21.32
CA GLU A 213 -6.89 -8.35 21.97
C GLU A 213 -6.64 -8.25 23.48
N ALA A 214 -6.95 -7.09 24.05
CA ALA A 214 -6.80 -6.87 25.49
C ALA A 214 -7.65 -7.89 26.26
N GLY A 215 -7.00 -8.67 27.13
CA GLY A 215 -7.68 -9.69 27.94
C GLY A 215 -7.81 -11.06 27.25
N SER A 216 -7.16 -11.30 26.11
CA SER A 216 -7.13 -12.61 25.44
C SER A 216 -6.47 -13.73 26.26
N GLY A 217 -5.65 -13.37 27.26
CA GLY A 217 -4.95 -14.32 28.13
C GLY A 217 -3.63 -14.84 27.55
N HIS A 218 -3.40 -14.66 26.25
CA HIS A 218 -2.17 -15.09 25.59
C HIS A 218 -0.97 -14.20 25.95
N LYS A 219 0.23 -14.79 26.03
CA LYS A 219 1.50 -14.09 26.32
C LYS A 219 2.62 -14.62 25.43
N ASN A 220 3.52 -13.73 24.98
CA ASN A 220 4.68 -14.08 24.14
C ASN A 220 4.32 -14.75 22.81
N TYR A 221 3.21 -14.33 22.21
CA TYR A 221 2.74 -14.87 20.94
C TYR A 221 3.67 -14.47 19.80
N ALA A 222 3.95 -15.40 18.91
CA ALA A 222 4.87 -15.22 17.81
C ALA A 222 4.30 -15.71 16.48
N MET A 223 4.72 -15.03 15.42
CA MET A 223 4.45 -15.38 14.03
C MET A 223 5.77 -15.76 13.36
N GLN A 224 5.82 -16.94 12.75
CA GLN A 224 6.90 -17.34 11.86
C GLN A 224 6.35 -17.44 10.44
N MET A 225 7.05 -16.80 9.51
CA MET A 225 6.79 -16.94 8.09
C MET A 225 7.87 -17.83 7.46
N MET A 226 7.50 -18.57 6.41
CA MET A 226 8.40 -19.39 5.62
C MET A 226 8.00 -19.34 4.15
N ARG A 227 8.84 -18.73 3.30
CA ARG A 227 8.62 -18.68 1.85
C ARG A 227 9.20 -19.93 1.15
N THR A 228 8.42 -20.53 0.25
CA THR A 228 8.85 -21.61 -0.66
C THR A 228 8.29 -21.31 -2.05
N GLY A 229 9.16 -20.88 -2.97
CA GLY A 229 8.70 -20.31 -4.25
C GLY A 229 7.84 -19.08 -3.99
N ASN A 230 6.60 -19.09 -4.44
CA ASN A 230 5.66 -17.99 -4.26
C ASN A 230 4.75 -18.14 -3.03
N THR A 231 4.74 -19.31 -2.40
CA THR A 231 3.91 -19.55 -1.23
C THR A 231 4.65 -19.16 0.04
N VAL A 232 4.00 -18.39 0.91
CA VAL A 232 4.46 -18.08 2.26
C VAL A 232 3.54 -18.80 3.24
N LYS A 233 4.09 -19.75 4.00
CA LYS A 233 3.37 -20.37 5.11
C LYS A 233 3.57 -19.57 6.37
N VAL A 234 2.51 -19.43 7.15
CA VAL A 234 2.48 -18.68 8.41
C VAL A 234 2.14 -19.64 9.54
N GLN A 235 3.00 -19.68 10.53
CA GLN A 235 2.83 -20.45 11.75
C GLN A 235 2.71 -19.49 12.93
N TRP A 236 1.76 -19.79 13.81
CA TRP A 236 1.50 -19.04 15.03
C TRP A 236 1.76 -19.94 16.22
N TYR A 237 2.41 -19.40 17.25
CA TYR A 237 2.67 -20.14 18.47
C TYR A 237 2.84 -19.20 19.67
N GLU A 238 2.52 -19.74 20.83
CA GLU A 238 2.65 -19.10 22.15
C GLU A 238 3.82 -19.69 22.93
#